data_AF-E6SR98-F1
#
_entry.id   AF-E6SR98-F1
#
_cell.length_a   1.000
_cell.length_b   1.000
_cell.length_c   1.000
_cell.angle_alpha   90.00
_cell.angle_beta   90.00
_cell.angle_gamma   90.00
#
_symmetry.space_group_name_H-M   'P 1'
#
loop_
_entity.id
_entity.type
_entity.pdbx_description
1 polymer ?
#
loop_
_entity_poly.entity_id
_entity_poly.type
_entity_poly.pdbx_seq_one_letter_code
_entity_poly.pdbx_strand_id
1 'polypeptide(L)'
;MEVTAKEKQRAEQLLQSRRIGLRQIKSFSFMKRHHQTPGNPNSRPAPKDKYGPGILVLHLKDGKEEIMYLPPFRHPSSVIRFLVSEGIAFDNYAPQERTASAIAKKTYQRPSLYMFYFFILFLMFLMLGYYSISGDVWWRGIPAAVSFGLSLLFISMLMTRFCYLTLDNDALVIHSVGRSIRYLYTDLRKVNFDFAREQAFTHIMELLDKDYRYRLFYIGRVSRKKLKEIAERLKETGIDATCSLNDDKRFYRDIRH
;
A
#
# COMPACT_ATOMS: atom_id res chain seq x y z
N MET A 1 23.46 7.01 -6.58
CA MET A 1 22.57 5.94 -7.08
C MET A 1 22.41 6.13 -8.57
N GLU A 2 22.65 5.09 -9.35
CA GLU A 2 22.51 5.16 -10.81
C GLU A 2 21.03 4.95 -11.21
N VAL A 3 20.49 5.88 -11.99
CA VAL A 3 19.12 5.86 -12.50
C VAL A 3 19.16 5.60 -14.00
N THR A 4 18.38 4.64 -14.46
CA THR A 4 18.37 4.29 -15.88
C THR A 4 17.71 5.38 -16.71
N ALA A 5 18.10 5.51 -17.99
CA ALA A 5 17.49 6.48 -18.91
C ALA A 5 15.95 6.36 -18.98
N LYS A 6 15.44 5.12 -18.90
CA LYS A 6 14.00 4.84 -18.87
C LYS A 6 13.31 5.35 -17.61
N GLU A 7 13.96 5.24 -16.45
CA GLU A 7 13.42 5.76 -15.19
C GLU A 7 13.38 7.28 -15.19
N LYS A 8 14.45 7.91 -15.69
CA LYS A 8 14.52 9.36 -15.88
C LYS A 8 13.40 9.86 -16.80
N GLN A 9 13.26 9.27 -17.98
CA GLN A 9 12.22 9.64 -18.94
C GLN A 9 10.81 9.57 -18.35
N ARG A 10 10.50 8.51 -17.59
CA ARG A 10 9.20 8.34 -16.93
C ARG A 10 8.93 9.42 -15.89
N ALA A 11 9.94 9.77 -15.10
CA ALA A 11 9.82 10.80 -14.07
C ALA A 11 9.65 12.20 -14.69
N GLU A 12 10.43 12.51 -15.72
CA GLU A 12 10.33 13.78 -16.46
C GLU A 12 8.97 13.94 -17.14
N GLN A 13 8.46 12.88 -17.80
CA GLN A 13 7.12 12.89 -18.40
C GLN A 13 6.02 13.17 -17.36
N LEU A 14 6.14 12.58 -16.16
CA LEU A 14 5.19 12.85 -15.08
C LEU A 14 5.24 14.33 -14.64
N LEU A 15 6.44 14.88 -14.42
CA LEU A 15 6.61 16.28 -14.00
C LEU A 15 6.11 17.26 -15.08
N GLN A 16 6.42 16.99 -16.35
CA GLN A 16 5.93 17.77 -17.50
C GLN A 16 4.40 17.74 -17.61
N SER A 17 3.77 16.58 -17.41
CA SER A 17 2.30 16.47 -17.42
C SER A 17 1.62 17.32 -16.34
N ARG A 18 2.36 17.68 -15.28
CA ARG A 18 1.93 18.56 -14.20
C ARG A 18 2.42 20.01 -14.34
N ARG A 19 3.15 20.32 -15.42
CA ARG A 19 3.79 21.63 -15.65
C ARG A 19 4.73 22.05 -14.51
N ILE A 20 5.36 21.07 -13.86
CA ILE A 20 6.31 21.30 -12.76
C ILE A 20 7.72 21.15 -13.32
N GLY A 21 8.51 22.21 -13.22
CA GLY A 21 9.93 22.17 -13.55
C GLY A 21 10.74 21.60 -12.38
N LEU A 22 11.72 20.74 -12.67
CA LEU A 22 12.58 20.13 -11.63
C LEU A 22 13.21 21.19 -10.69
N ARG A 23 13.66 22.32 -11.26
CA ARG A 23 14.28 23.43 -10.50
C ARG A 23 13.32 24.15 -9.55
N GLN A 24 12.01 23.99 -9.73
CA GLN A 24 10.98 24.57 -8.86
C GLN A 24 10.76 23.72 -7.61
N ILE A 25 11.16 22.46 -7.62
CA ILE A 25 11.00 21.54 -6.49
C ILE A 25 12.09 21.87 -5.47
N LYS A 26 11.68 22.16 -4.23
CA LYS A 26 12.56 22.33 -3.08
C LYS A 26 12.84 20.98 -2.42
N SER A 27 11.79 20.20 -2.22
CA SER A 27 11.81 18.92 -1.54
C SER A 27 10.56 18.11 -1.87
N PHE A 28 10.51 16.85 -1.45
CA PHE A 28 9.32 16.01 -1.61
C PHE A 28 9.06 15.16 -0.37
N SER A 29 7.78 14.79 -0.19
CA SER A 29 7.34 13.79 0.76
C SER A 29 6.66 12.64 0.04
N PHE A 30 6.88 11.41 0.51
CA PHE A 30 6.31 10.21 -0.08
C PHE A 30 5.87 9.22 1.00
N MET A 31 4.80 8.44 0.75
CA MET A 31 4.21 7.51 1.74
C MET A 31 3.75 8.22 3.02
N LYS A 32 3.12 9.39 2.88
CA LYS A 32 2.56 10.16 3.99
C LYS A 32 1.14 10.61 3.64
N ARG A 33 0.22 10.42 4.58
CA ARG A 33 -1.13 10.98 4.49
C ARG A 33 -1.05 12.51 4.46
N HIS A 34 -1.74 13.13 3.51
CA HIS A 34 -1.80 14.58 3.44
C HIS A 34 -3.11 15.05 4.08
N HIS A 35 -2.96 15.76 5.20
CA HIS A 35 -4.03 16.44 5.90
C HIS A 35 -4.05 17.90 5.47
N GLN A 36 -5.18 18.38 4.98
CA GLN A 36 -5.26 19.81 4.67
C GLN A 36 -5.37 20.62 5.98
N THR A 37 -4.63 21.72 6.04
CA THR A 37 -4.76 22.74 7.09
C THR A 37 -6.19 23.28 7.05
N PRO A 38 -6.89 23.41 8.20
CA PRO A 38 -8.26 23.92 8.21
C PRO A 38 -8.28 25.32 7.59
N GLY A 39 -8.94 25.43 6.44
CA GLY A 39 -9.25 26.73 5.83
C GLY A 39 -10.34 27.44 6.63
N ASN A 40 -10.41 28.76 6.45
CA ASN A 40 -11.41 29.63 7.08
C ASN A 40 -12.83 29.04 6.88
N PRO A 41 -13.63 28.85 7.95
CA PRO A 41 -14.95 28.18 7.92
C PRO A 41 -15.96 28.79 6.93
N ASN A 42 -15.70 30.00 6.41
CA ASN A 42 -16.58 30.72 5.48
C ASN A 42 -16.26 30.49 3.99
N SER A 43 -15.43 29.51 3.63
CA SER A 43 -15.09 29.21 2.23
C SER A 43 -15.60 27.83 1.78
N ARG A 44 -15.78 27.66 0.45
CA ARG A 44 -16.29 26.45 -0.24
C ARG A 44 -15.84 25.14 0.43
N PRO A 45 -16.63 24.04 0.37
CA PRO A 45 -16.33 22.80 1.06
C PRO A 45 -14.88 22.37 0.81
N ALA A 46 -14.12 22.28 1.90
CA ALA A 46 -12.70 21.99 1.86
C ALA A 46 -12.45 20.68 1.07
N PRO A 47 -11.43 20.65 0.19
CA PRO A 47 -10.98 19.43 -0.46
C PRO A 47 -10.74 18.31 0.57
N LYS A 48 -11.20 17.10 0.27
CA LYS A 48 -11.10 15.95 1.19
C LYS A 48 -9.64 15.55 1.42
N ASP A 49 -9.34 15.10 2.64
CA ASP A 49 -8.06 14.48 3.02
C ASP A 49 -7.64 13.39 2.02
N LYS A 50 -6.35 13.37 1.67
CA LYS A 50 -5.80 12.39 0.73
C LYS A 50 -5.12 11.26 1.48
N TYR A 51 -5.58 10.03 1.25
CA TYR A 51 -5.09 8.82 1.92
C TYR A 51 -4.82 7.67 0.94
N GLY A 52 -4.13 6.65 1.44
CA GLY A 52 -3.80 5.42 0.74
C GLY A 52 -2.50 5.48 -0.07
N PRO A 53 -2.30 4.52 -0.99
CA PRO A 53 -0.95 4.20 -1.46
C PRO A 53 -0.40 5.18 -2.50
N GLY A 54 0.90 5.42 -2.44
CA GLY A 54 1.68 6.16 -3.42
C GLY A 54 1.40 7.66 -3.40
N ILE A 55 1.11 8.25 -2.24
CA ILE A 55 0.98 9.71 -2.14
C ILE A 55 2.36 10.33 -2.27
N LEU A 56 2.55 11.14 -3.31
CA LEU A 56 3.69 12.03 -3.49
C LEU A 56 3.24 13.47 -3.30
N VAL A 57 3.93 14.21 -2.45
CA VAL A 57 3.79 15.65 -2.25
C VAL A 57 5.09 16.29 -2.68
N LEU A 58 5.03 17.23 -3.63
CA LEU A 58 6.16 18.05 -4.03
C LEU A 58 6.02 19.41 -3.34
N HIS A 59 7.05 19.79 -2.59
CA HIS A 59 7.15 21.10 -1.97
C HIS A 59 7.89 22.02 -2.93
N LEU A 60 7.20 23.02 -3.45
CA LEU A 60 7.75 23.96 -4.41
C LEU A 60 8.44 25.12 -3.68
N LYS A 61 9.43 25.73 -4.35
CA LYS A 61 10.19 26.87 -3.82
C LYS A 61 9.34 28.11 -3.58
N ASP A 62 8.20 28.24 -4.28
CA ASP A 62 7.24 29.32 -4.09
C ASP A 62 6.29 29.09 -2.89
N GLY A 63 6.52 28.03 -2.10
CA GLY A 63 5.73 27.69 -0.93
C GLY A 63 4.45 26.91 -1.23
N LYS A 64 4.18 26.57 -2.51
CA LYS A 64 3.03 25.73 -2.88
C LYS A 64 3.36 24.24 -2.73
N GLU A 65 2.33 23.45 -2.44
CA GLU A 65 2.43 21.99 -2.42
C GLU A 65 1.63 21.38 -3.59
N GLU A 66 2.28 20.50 -4.35
CA GLU A 66 1.65 19.75 -5.43
C GLU A 66 1.50 18.27 -5.04
N ILE A 67 0.25 17.81 -4.94
CA ILE A 67 -0.06 16.50 -4.37
C ILE A 67 -0.64 15.57 -5.43
N MET A 68 0.01 14.44 -5.65
CA MET A 68 -0.39 13.46 -6.65
C MET A 68 -0.34 12.01 -6.15
N TYR A 69 -1.21 11.19 -6.71
CA TYR A 69 -1.18 9.74 -6.52
C TYR A 69 -0.29 9.09 -7.58
N LEU A 70 0.63 8.26 -7.11
CA LEU A 70 1.49 7.37 -7.88
C LEU A 70 1.04 5.93 -7.66
N PRO A 71 0.01 5.46 -8.36
CA PRO A 71 -0.33 4.05 -8.35
C PRO A 71 0.81 3.22 -8.95
N PRO A 72 0.90 1.90 -8.68
CA PRO A 72 2.00 1.05 -9.14
C PRO A 72 2.30 1.14 -10.65
N PHE A 73 1.27 1.33 -11.49
CA PHE A 73 1.41 1.46 -12.94
C PHE A 73 2.04 2.79 -13.40
N ARG A 74 2.10 3.82 -12.53
CA ARG A 74 2.84 5.07 -12.79
C ARG A 74 4.30 5.02 -12.31
N HIS A 75 4.80 3.82 -12.02
CA HIS A 75 6.19 3.57 -11.64
C HIS A 75 6.74 4.49 -10.53
N PRO A 76 6.18 4.42 -9.30
CA PRO A 76 6.61 5.27 -8.19
C PRO A 76 8.12 5.17 -7.94
N SER A 77 8.69 3.96 -8.03
CA SER A 77 10.15 3.73 -7.92
C SER A 77 10.96 4.60 -8.87
N SER A 78 10.53 4.75 -10.13
CA SER A 78 11.26 5.56 -11.12
C SER A 78 11.28 7.03 -10.72
N VAL A 79 10.13 7.55 -10.23
CA VAL A 79 9.98 8.94 -9.82
C VAL A 79 10.81 9.23 -8.57
N ILE A 80 10.69 8.40 -7.52
CA ILE A 80 11.42 8.62 -6.27
C ILE A 80 12.93 8.48 -6.50
N ARG A 81 13.36 7.47 -7.27
CA ARG A 81 14.78 7.29 -7.58
C ARG A 81 15.36 8.48 -8.35
N PHE A 82 14.61 9.01 -9.32
CA PHE A 82 15.00 10.20 -10.07
C PHE A 82 15.09 11.45 -9.18
N LEU A 83 14.08 11.74 -8.35
CA LEU A 83 14.11 12.90 -7.46
C LEU A 83 15.31 12.85 -6.50
N VAL A 84 15.59 11.66 -5.94
CA VAL A 84 16.75 11.44 -5.06
C VAL A 84 18.06 11.57 -5.82
N SER A 85 18.17 11.08 -7.07
CA SER A 85 19.40 11.21 -7.86
C SER A 85 19.70 12.65 -8.27
N GLU A 86 18.65 13.47 -8.44
CA GLU A 86 18.78 14.92 -8.72
C GLU A 86 19.06 15.74 -7.45
N GLY A 87 19.27 15.08 -6.30
CA GLY A 87 19.63 15.75 -5.04
C GLY A 87 18.47 16.47 -4.36
N ILE A 88 17.22 16.18 -4.74
CA ILE A 88 16.04 16.77 -4.09
C ILE A 88 15.84 16.12 -2.73
N ALA A 89 15.69 16.95 -1.69
CA ALA A 89 15.52 16.49 -0.31
C ALA A 89 14.23 15.67 -0.13
N PHE A 90 14.35 14.55 0.58
CA PHE A 90 13.24 13.68 0.95
C PHE A 90 12.79 13.97 2.39
N ASP A 91 11.85 14.90 2.54
CA ASP A 91 11.56 15.59 3.81
C ASP A 91 11.02 14.69 4.92
N ASN A 92 10.16 13.73 4.58
CA ASN A 92 9.54 12.86 5.57
C ASN A 92 10.27 11.54 5.76
N TYR A 93 11.53 11.44 5.31
CA TYR A 93 12.40 10.31 5.58
C TYR A 93 13.37 10.65 6.72
N ALA A 94 13.24 9.93 7.83
CA ALA A 94 14.10 10.09 9.00
C ALA A 94 14.81 8.76 9.27
N PRO A 95 16.10 8.62 8.90
CA PRO A 95 16.90 7.45 9.23
C PRO A 95 16.85 7.19 10.74
N GLN A 96 16.58 5.95 11.15
CA GLN A 96 16.57 5.53 12.55
C GLN A 96 17.78 4.64 12.80
N GLU A 97 18.36 4.75 13.98
CA GLU A 97 19.36 3.78 14.44
C GLU A 97 18.65 2.60 15.12
N ARG A 98 19.23 1.40 14.97
CA ARG A 98 18.71 0.21 15.65
C ARG A 98 18.95 0.36 17.14
N THR A 99 17.87 0.42 17.92
CA THR A 99 17.92 0.53 19.38
C THR A 99 17.79 -0.82 20.08
N ALA A 100 17.14 -1.80 19.46
CA ALA A 100 16.97 -3.12 20.06
C ALA A 100 18.10 -4.10 19.69
N SER A 101 18.73 -4.70 20.71
CA SER A 101 19.76 -5.73 20.54
C SER A 101 19.18 -7.03 19.96
N ALA A 102 18.03 -7.47 20.45
CA ALA A 102 17.32 -8.64 19.95
C ALA A 102 15.80 -8.42 19.95
N ILE A 103 15.15 -8.75 18.83
CA ILE A 103 13.70 -8.63 18.68
C ILE A 103 13.10 -10.03 18.61
N ALA A 104 12.15 -10.32 19.50
CA ALA A 104 11.48 -11.60 19.54
C ALA A 104 10.64 -11.84 18.28
N LYS A 105 10.73 -13.03 17.69
CA LYS A 105 9.92 -13.37 16.51
C LYS A 105 8.42 -13.31 16.84
N LYS A 106 7.65 -12.57 16.03
CA LYS A 106 6.19 -12.47 16.20
C LYS A 106 5.46 -12.45 14.87
N THR A 107 4.46 -13.32 14.76
CA THR A 107 3.58 -13.42 13.60
C THR A 107 2.28 -12.67 13.85
N TYR A 108 1.95 -11.76 12.95
CA TYR A 108 0.75 -10.94 12.98
C TYR A 108 -0.25 -11.46 11.96
N GLN A 109 -1.08 -12.40 12.39
CA GLN A 109 -2.07 -13.05 11.54
C GLN A 109 -3.41 -13.11 12.26
N ARG A 110 -4.47 -12.72 11.55
CA ARG A 110 -5.85 -12.84 12.01
C ARG A 110 -6.61 -13.88 11.17
N PRO A 111 -7.40 -14.77 11.78
CA PRO A 111 -8.41 -15.53 11.06
C PRO A 111 -9.56 -14.60 10.65
N SER A 112 -10.03 -14.73 9.42
CA SER A 112 -11.09 -13.87 8.88
C SER A 112 -12.26 -14.70 8.43
N LEU A 113 -13.44 -14.45 9.00
CA LEU A 113 -14.69 -15.07 8.58
C LEU A 113 -14.97 -14.81 7.09
N TYR A 114 -14.58 -13.63 6.58
CA TYR A 114 -14.69 -13.31 5.16
C TYR A 114 -13.88 -14.27 4.28
N MET A 115 -12.70 -14.70 4.74
CA MET A 115 -11.89 -15.65 3.95
C MET A 115 -12.57 -17.02 3.89
N PHE A 116 -13.12 -17.47 5.01
CA PHE A 116 -13.92 -18.69 5.03
C PHE A 116 -15.14 -18.56 4.11
N TYR A 117 -15.86 -17.45 4.18
CA TYR A 117 -17.01 -17.17 3.32
C TYR A 117 -16.64 -17.19 1.82
N PHE A 118 -15.57 -16.50 1.40
CA PHE A 118 -15.12 -16.52 0.01
C PHE A 118 -14.63 -17.89 -0.45
N PHE A 119 -14.01 -18.67 0.44
CA PHE A 119 -13.60 -20.04 0.15
C PHE A 119 -14.81 -20.96 -0.07
N ILE A 120 -15.85 -20.87 0.78
CA ILE A 120 -17.08 -21.63 0.61
C ILE A 120 -17.83 -21.20 -0.66
N LEU A 121 -17.94 -19.90 -0.95
CA LEU A 121 -18.53 -19.40 -2.19
C LEU A 121 -17.76 -19.91 -3.41
N PHE A 122 -16.42 -19.87 -3.38
CA PHE A 122 -15.57 -20.41 -4.44
C PHE A 122 -15.92 -21.89 -4.73
N LEU A 123 -15.96 -22.73 -3.70
CA LEU A 123 -16.30 -24.15 -3.82
C LEU A 123 -17.73 -24.37 -4.33
N MET A 124 -18.70 -23.62 -3.81
CA MET A 124 -20.10 -23.71 -4.20
C MET A 124 -20.29 -23.39 -5.69
N PHE A 125 -19.70 -22.29 -6.17
CA PHE A 125 -19.79 -21.92 -7.59
C PHE A 125 -18.95 -22.83 -8.49
N LEU A 126 -17.86 -23.40 -7.99
CA LEU A 126 -17.10 -24.42 -8.72
C LEU A 126 -17.95 -25.69 -8.94
N MET A 127 -18.61 -26.17 -7.87
CA MET A 127 -19.52 -27.31 -7.93
C MET A 127 -20.74 -27.03 -8.81
N LEU A 128 -21.33 -25.83 -8.70
CA LEU A 128 -22.46 -25.41 -9.54
C LEU A 128 -22.08 -25.33 -11.03
N GLY A 129 -20.87 -24.86 -11.33
CA GLY A 129 -20.33 -24.84 -12.69
C GLY A 129 -20.17 -26.26 -13.26
N TYR A 130 -19.62 -27.18 -12.46
CA TYR A 130 -19.48 -28.59 -12.85
C TYR A 130 -20.84 -29.28 -13.06
N TYR A 131 -21.79 -29.05 -12.16
CA TYR A 131 -23.15 -29.57 -12.28
C TYR A 131 -23.85 -29.01 -13.53
N SER A 132 -23.68 -27.71 -13.80
CA SER A 132 -24.26 -27.06 -14.98
C SER A 132 -23.74 -27.65 -16.29
N ILE A 133 -22.47 -28.04 -16.37
CA ILE A 133 -21.91 -28.75 -17.55
C ILE A 133 -22.54 -30.14 -17.70
N SER A 134 -22.79 -30.83 -16.58
CA SER A 134 -23.27 -32.21 -16.56
C SER A 134 -24.77 -32.35 -16.87
N GLY A 135 -25.51 -31.24 -16.91
CA GLY A 135 -26.94 -31.22 -17.22
C GLY A 135 -27.27 -31.33 -18.71
N ASP A 136 -28.42 -31.92 -19.01
CA ASP A 136 -28.92 -32.13 -20.38
C ASP A 136 -29.81 -30.97 -20.86
N VAL A 137 -29.28 -29.75 -20.79
CA VAL A 137 -29.99 -28.52 -21.17
C VAL A 137 -29.20 -27.78 -22.24
N TRP A 138 -29.86 -27.39 -23.33
CA TRP A 138 -29.21 -26.79 -24.51
C TRP A 138 -28.45 -25.47 -24.24
N TRP A 139 -28.76 -24.74 -23.16
CA TRP A 139 -28.13 -23.47 -22.77
C TRP A 139 -27.10 -23.65 -21.64
N ARG A 140 -26.73 -24.89 -21.29
CA ARG A 140 -25.81 -25.23 -20.20
C ARG A 140 -24.49 -24.45 -20.16
N GLY A 141 -23.99 -24.01 -21.31
CA GLY A 141 -22.76 -23.22 -21.42
C GLY A 141 -22.83 -21.87 -20.69
N ILE A 142 -24.01 -21.23 -20.68
CA ILE A 142 -24.20 -19.93 -20.04
C ILE A 142 -24.10 -20.01 -18.51
N PRO A 143 -24.90 -20.83 -17.79
CA PRO A 143 -24.80 -20.96 -16.34
C PRO A 143 -23.44 -21.54 -15.90
N ALA A 144 -22.85 -22.44 -16.69
CA ALA A 144 -21.50 -22.93 -16.43
C ALA A 144 -20.46 -21.81 -16.49
N ALA A 145 -20.45 -21.02 -17.56
CA ALA A 145 -19.49 -19.91 -17.73
C ALA A 145 -19.63 -18.85 -16.63
N VAL A 146 -20.86 -18.47 -16.28
CA VAL A 146 -21.14 -17.54 -15.18
C VAL A 146 -20.63 -18.12 -13.84
N SER A 147 -20.91 -19.39 -13.57
CA SER A 147 -20.49 -20.04 -12.33
C SER A 147 -18.97 -20.13 -12.20
N PHE A 148 -18.26 -20.54 -13.26
CA PHE A 148 -16.79 -20.54 -13.26
C PHE A 148 -16.21 -19.13 -13.16
N GLY A 149 -16.81 -18.15 -13.84
CA GLY A 149 -16.41 -16.74 -13.72
C GLY A 149 -16.53 -16.22 -12.29
N LEU A 150 -17.64 -16.53 -11.61
CA LEU A 150 -17.84 -16.19 -10.20
C LEU A 150 -16.88 -16.94 -9.27
N SER A 151 -16.63 -18.23 -9.54
CA SER A 151 -15.61 -19.01 -8.81
C SER A 151 -14.24 -18.34 -8.91
N LEU A 152 -13.80 -17.98 -10.13
CA LEU A 152 -12.55 -17.25 -10.38
C LEU A 152 -12.52 -15.88 -9.66
N LEU A 153 -13.64 -15.16 -9.63
CA LEU A 153 -13.76 -13.91 -8.89
C LEU A 153 -13.55 -14.14 -7.38
N PHE A 154 -14.19 -15.15 -6.78
CA PHE A 154 -14.10 -15.41 -5.35
C PHE A 154 -12.73 -15.91 -4.91
N ILE A 155 -12.06 -16.76 -5.70
CA ILE A 155 -10.67 -17.14 -5.42
C ILE A 155 -9.76 -15.92 -5.55
N SER A 156 -9.95 -15.03 -6.53
CA SER A 156 -9.18 -13.79 -6.64
C SER A 156 -9.38 -12.87 -5.43
N MET A 157 -10.63 -12.65 -4.99
CA MET A 157 -10.97 -11.89 -3.78
C MET A 157 -10.33 -12.50 -2.51
N LEU A 158 -10.27 -13.82 -2.45
CA LEU A 158 -9.65 -14.54 -1.36
C LEU A 158 -8.12 -14.34 -1.36
N MET A 159 -7.46 -14.55 -2.51
CA MET A 159 -6.00 -14.44 -2.69
C MET A 159 -5.49 -13.04 -2.30
N THR A 160 -6.22 -12.01 -2.70
CA THR A 160 -5.84 -10.62 -2.46
C THR A 160 -5.96 -10.17 -0.99
N ARG A 161 -6.60 -10.99 -0.13
CA ARG A 161 -6.78 -10.72 1.31
C ARG A 161 -5.95 -11.61 2.22
N PHE A 162 -5.13 -12.49 1.66
CA PHE A 162 -4.43 -13.53 2.41
C PHE A 162 -3.11 -13.07 3.06
N CYS A 163 -2.66 -11.85 2.79
CA CYS A 163 -1.35 -11.39 3.22
C CYS A 163 -1.27 -11.09 4.73
N TYR A 164 -0.22 -11.59 5.38
CA TYR A 164 0.11 -11.34 6.78
C TYR A 164 1.62 -11.13 6.98
N LEU A 165 2.02 -10.66 8.16
CA LEU A 165 3.40 -10.25 8.44
C LEU A 165 4.00 -11.05 9.59
N THR A 166 5.29 -11.34 9.50
CA THR A 166 6.10 -11.87 10.60
C THR A 166 7.32 -10.96 10.77
N LEU A 167 7.53 -10.46 11.98
CA LEU A 167 8.73 -9.70 12.34
C LEU A 167 9.69 -10.66 13.03
N ASP A 168 10.87 -10.84 12.45
CA ASP A 168 11.98 -11.62 13.01
C ASP A 168 13.04 -10.68 13.61
N ASN A 169 14.17 -11.23 14.07
CA ASN A 169 15.25 -10.42 14.66
C ASN A 169 15.99 -9.53 13.64
N ASP A 170 16.07 -9.98 12.39
CA ASP A 170 16.84 -9.35 11.31
C ASP A 170 16.00 -9.03 10.06
N ALA A 171 14.75 -9.49 10.00
CA ALA A 171 13.96 -9.43 8.79
C ALA A 171 12.44 -9.24 9.03
N LEU A 172 11.83 -8.51 8.10
CA LEU A 172 10.40 -8.47 7.87
C LEU A 172 10.03 -9.55 6.85
N VAL A 173 9.20 -10.51 7.25
CA VAL A 173 8.68 -11.54 6.35
C VAL A 173 7.23 -11.26 6.01
N ILE A 174 6.96 -11.14 4.71
CA ILE A 174 5.62 -10.93 4.17
C ILE A 174 5.15 -12.27 3.62
N HIS A 175 4.08 -12.81 4.21
CA HIS A 175 3.48 -14.04 3.77
C HIS A 175 2.27 -13.74 2.89
N SER A 176 2.33 -14.16 1.63
CA SER A 176 1.23 -14.13 0.67
C SER A 176 0.83 -15.57 0.32
N VAL A 177 -0.22 -15.75 -0.50
CA VAL A 177 -0.60 -17.11 -0.89
C VAL A 177 0.50 -17.74 -1.75
N GLY A 178 1.00 -18.90 -1.30
CA GLY A 178 2.03 -19.67 -2.00
C GLY A 178 3.42 -19.06 -2.00
N ARG A 179 3.65 -17.92 -1.32
CA ARG A 179 4.97 -17.27 -1.28
C ARG A 179 5.21 -16.53 0.02
N SER A 180 6.42 -16.65 0.55
CA SER A 180 6.93 -15.78 1.61
C SER A 180 8.08 -14.94 1.03
N ILE A 181 8.04 -13.63 1.26
CA ILE A 181 9.08 -12.70 0.84
C ILE A 181 9.76 -12.19 2.10
N ARG A 182 11.06 -12.44 2.23
CA ARG A 182 11.89 -11.97 3.34
C ARG A 182 12.63 -10.71 2.92
N TYR A 183 12.48 -9.63 3.69
CA TYR A 183 13.26 -8.40 3.57
C TYR A 183 14.13 -8.26 4.81
N LEU A 184 15.44 -8.21 4.63
CA LEU A 184 16.35 -7.86 5.72
C LEU A 184 16.12 -6.40 6.13
N TYR A 185 16.18 -6.09 7.41
CA TYR A 185 16.01 -4.72 7.90
C TYR A 185 17.08 -3.78 7.30
N THR A 186 18.28 -4.28 7.02
CA THR A 186 19.35 -3.56 6.33
C THR A 186 19.00 -3.14 4.90
N ASP A 187 18.05 -3.82 4.26
CA ASP A 187 17.60 -3.51 2.91
C ASP A 187 16.35 -2.62 2.91
N LEU A 188 15.81 -2.25 4.07
CA LEU A 188 14.61 -1.44 4.20
C LEU A 188 14.96 -0.02 4.65
N ARG A 189 14.32 0.98 4.02
CA ARG A 189 14.42 2.37 4.45
C ARG A 189 13.18 2.81 5.20
N LYS A 190 12.03 2.65 4.54
CA LYS A 190 10.76 3.23 5.01
C LYS A 190 9.61 2.26 4.82
N VAL A 191 8.73 2.18 5.81
CA VAL A 191 7.50 1.39 5.77
C VAL A 191 6.34 2.26 6.23
N ASN A 192 5.23 2.26 5.50
CA ASN A 192 4.03 2.99 5.89
C ASN A 192 2.80 2.07 5.88
N PHE A 193 1.96 2.20 6.89
CA PHE A 193 0.65 1.56 6.99
C PHE A 193 -0.45 2.60 6.87
N ASP A 194 -1.39 2.40 5.94
CA ASP A 194 -2.58 3.25 5.75
C ASP A 194 -3.77 2.41 5.27
N PHE A 195 -4.92 3.05 5.08
CA PHE A 195 -6.09 2.45 4.44
C PHE A 195 -5.85 2.26 2.95
N ALA A 196 -6.39 1.18 2.40
CA ALA A 196 -6.49 1.06 0.96
C ALA A 196 -7.50 2.08 0.41
N ARG A 197 -7.29 2.54 -0.83
CA ARG A 197 -8.31 3.36 -1.51
C ARG A 197 -9.42 2.51 -2.09
N GLU A 198 -9.08 1.28 -2.48
CA GLU A 198 -10.00 0.34 -3.07
C GLU A 198 -10.92 -0.26 -1.99
N GLN A 199 -12.24 -0.20 -2.20
CA GLN A 199 -13.24 -0.73 -1.25
C GLN A 199 -13.04 -2.22 -0.93
N ALA A 200 -12.42 -2.97 -1.84
CA ALA A 200 -12.13 -4.39 -1.66
C ALA A 200 -11.04 -4.66 -0.62
N PHE A 201 -10.23 -3.65 -0.25
CA PHE A 201 -9.09 -3.79 0.64
C PHE A 201 -9.23 -2.87 1.85
N THR A 202 -8.72 -3.32 2.99
CA THR A 202 -8.86 -2.60 4.25
C THR A 202 -7.59 -1.84 4.60
N HIS A 203 -6.45 -2.53 4.57
CA HIS A 203 -5.15 -1.96 4.95
C HIS A 203 -4.09 -2.30 3.93
N ILE A 204 -3.16 -1.37 3.76
CA ILE A 204 -1.99 -1.51 2.92
C ILE A 204 -0.72 -1.37 3.73
N MET A 205 0.35 -1.95 3.19
CA MET A 205 1.72 -1.68 3.59
C MET A 205 2.48 -1.22 2.36
N GLU A 206 2.99 0.00 2.44
CA GLU A 206 3.92 0.55 1.49
C GLU A 206 5.34 0.34 2.01
N LEU A 207 6.24 -0.08 1.13
CA LEU A 207 7.61 -0.41 1.48
C LEU A 207 8.55 0.27 0.48
N LEU A 208 9.59 0.90 1.00
CA LEU A 208 10.69 1.49 0.26
C LEU A 208 11.99 0.83 0.69
N ASP A 209 12.68 0.19 -0.26
CA ASP A 209 13.96 -0.46 -0.01
C ASP A 209 15.15 0.53 -0.04
N LYS A 210 16.36 0.03 0.23
CA LYS A 210 17.60 0.80 0.21
C LYS A 210 17.91 1.49 -1.12
N ASP A 211 17.35 0.98 -2.22
CA ASP A 211 17.51 1.51 -3.58
C ASP A 211 16.32 2.38 -4.00
N TYR A 212 15.47 2.78 -3.04
CA TYR A 212 14.25 3.56 -3.26
C TYR A 212 13.24 2.89 -4.20
N ARG A 213 13.22 1.55 -4.26
CA ARG A 213 12.19 0.82 -4.99
C ARG A 213 10.96 0.66 -4.10
N TYR A 214 9.87 1.16 -4.63
CA TYR A 214 8.57 1.12 -3.98
C TYR A 214 7.87 -0.21 -4.25
N ARG A 215 7.27 -0.78 -3.19
CA ARG A 215 6.40 -1.94 -3.25
C ARG A 215 5.14 -1.71 -2.42
N LEU A 216 4.03 -2.21 -2.92
CA LEU A 216 2.72 -2.13 -2.27
C LEU A 216 2.24 -3.54 -1.94
N PHE A 217 1.80 -3.74 -0.69
CA PHE A 217 1.21 -4.98 -0.22
C PHE A 217 -0.16 -4.71 0.41
N TYR A 218 -1.15 -5.53 0.08
CA TYR A 218 -2.47 -5.50 0.72
C TYR A 218 -2.49 -6.47 1.89
N ILE A 219 -2.42 -5.96 3.12
CA ILE A 219 -2.20 -6.74 4.35
C ILE A 219 -3.52 -7.11 5.04
N GLY A 220 -4.42 -7.78 4.31
CA GLY A 220 -5.79 -8.06 4.73
C GLY A 220 -5.93 -8.89 6.03
N ARG A 221 -4.91 -9.65 6.44
CA ARG A 221 -4.94 -10.47 7.66
C ARG A 221 -4.28 -9.83 8.86
N VAL A 222 -3.78 -8.60 8.74
CA VAL A 222 -3.23 -7.87 9.88
C VAL A 222 -4.33 -7.00 10.49
N SER A 223 -4.55 -7.15 11.79
CA SER A 223 -5.52 -6.32 12.51
C SER A 223 -5.02 -4.89 12.63
N ARG A 224 -5.89 -3.91 12.43
CA ARG A 224 -5.58 -2.48 12.62
C ARG A 224 -4.95 -2.19 13.98
N LYS A 225 -5.50 -2.77 15.06
CA LYS A 225 -4.99 -2.63 16.43
C LYS A 225 -3.54 -3.09 16.61
N LYS A 226 -3.01 -3.87 15.66
CA LYS A 226 -1.63 -4.38 15.67
C LYS A 226 -0.71 -3.59 14.74
N LEU A 227 -1.22 -2.73 13.86
CA LEU A 227 -0.39 -1.98 12.91
C LEU A 227 0.47 -0.94 13.60
N LYS A 228 -0.05 -0.26 14.64
CA LYS A 228 0.76 0.62 15.49
C LYS A 228 1.87 -0.14 16.20
N GLU A 229 1.54 -1.29 16.80
CA GLU A 229 2.53 -2.17 17.45
C GLU A 229 3.63 -2.60 16.46
N ILE A 230 3.25 -3.00 15.24
CA ILE A 230 4.20 -3.39 14.19
C ILE A 230 5.09 -2.21 13.80
N ALA A 231 4.52 -1.01 13.62
CA ALA A 231 5.29 0.17 13.26
C ALA A 231 6.33 0.53 14.33
N GLU A 232 5.96 0.54 15.61
CA GLU A 232 6.92 0.82 16.69
C GLU A 232 8.05 -0.21 16.74
N ARG A 233 7.74 -1.51 16.59
CA ARG A 233 8.76 -2.56 16.53
C ARG A 233 9.68 -2.45 15.32
N LEU A 234 9.18 -1.98 14.18
CA LEU A 234 10.03 -1.69 13.02
C LEU A 234 10.94 -0.49 13.30
N LYS A 235 10.49 0.55 14.02
CA LYS A 235 11.36 1.65 14.44
C LYS A 235 12.49 1.19 15.34
N GLU A 236 12.23 0.27 16.28
CA GLU A 236 13.26 -0.35 17.13
C GLU A 236 14.38 -1.05 16.33
N THR A 237 14.08 -1.48 15.09
CA THR A 237 15.05 -2.10 14.16
C THR A 237 15.88 -1.10 13.35
N GLY A 238 15.60 0.20 13.46
CA GLY A 238 16.21 1.25 12.63
C GLY A 238 15.45 1.56 11.33
N ILE A 239 14.21 1.09 11.17
CA ILE A 239 13.38 1.39 9.99
C ILE A 239 12.50 2.62 10.26
N ASP A 240 12.42 3.54 9.30
CA ASP A 240 11.44 4.63 9.32
C ASP A 240 10.04 4.06 9.07
N ALA A 241 9.35 3.67 10.14
CA ALA A 241 8.02 3.07 10.06
C ALA A 241 6.94 4.03 10.57
N THR A 242 5.86 4.19 9.79
CA THR A 242 4.71 5.03 10.15
C THR A 242 3.40 4.25 10.09
N CYS A 243 2.54 4.44 11.08
CA CYS A 243 1.16 3.96 11.04
C CYS A 243 0.22 5.16 10.99
N SER A 244 -0.35 5.43 9.82
CA SER A 244 -1.28 6.56 9.60
C SER A 244 -2.72 6.23 10.02
N LEU A 245 -2.95 5.02 10.51
CA LEU A 245 -4.25 4.56 11.00
C LEU A 245 -4.41 4.99 12.45
N ASN A 246 -5.44 5.78 12.74
CA ASN A 246 -5.84 6.07 14.11
C ASN A 246 -6.25 4.73 14.79
N ASP A 247 -6.07 4.51 16.08
CA ASP A 247 -6.54 3.28 16.74
C ASP A 247 -8.00 3.43 17.25
N ASP A 248 -8.45 4.67 17.46
CA ASP A 248 -9.67 4.97 18.23
C ASP A 248 -10.95 5.04 17.38
N LYS A 249 -10.83 5.23 16.06
CA LYS A 249 -12.01 5.37 15.18
C LYS A 249 -12.60 4.02 14.78
N ARG A 250 -13.84 3.72 15.18
CA ARG A 250 -14.50 2.42 14.91
C ARG A 250 -14.94 2.20 13.45
N PHE A 251 -15.02 3.25 12.61
CA PHE A 251 -15.57 3.20 11.24
C PHE A 251 -14.70 3.85 10.16
N TYR A 252 -14.84 3.35 8.92
CA TYR A 252 -14.15 3.76 7.66
C TYR A 252 -14.42 5.20 7.18
N ARG A 253 -15.14 6.01 7.96
CA ARG A 253 -15.42 7.41 7.62
C ARG A 253 -14.55 8.30 8.48
N ASP A 254 -13.45 8.77 7.90
CA ASP A 254 -12.84 10.05 8.32
C ASP A 254 -13.79 11.16 7.84
N ILE A 255 -14.92 11.32 8.52
CA ILE A 255 -15.61 12.59 8.56
C ILE A 255 -14.96 13.33 9.71
N ARG A 256 -14.20 14.39 9.42
CA ARG A 256 -13.84 15.36 10.45
C ARG A 256 -15.12 16.11 10.83
N HIS A 257 -15.30 16.30 12.13
CA HIS A 257 -16.18 17.35 12.65
C HIS A 257 -15.68 18.71 12.18
#